data_AF-A0A3S4QWG9-F1
#
_entry.id   AF-A0A3S4QWG9-F1
#
_cell.length_a   1.000
_cell.length_b   1.000
_cell.length_c   1.000
_cell.angle_alpha   90.00
_cell.angle_beta   90.00
_cell.angle_gamma   90.00
#
_symmetry.space_group_name_H-M   'P 1'
#
loop_
_entity.id
_entity.type
_entity.pdbx_description
1 polymer ?
#
loop_
_entity_poly.entity_id
_entity_poly.type
_entity_poly.pdbx_seq_one_letter_code
_entity_poly.pdbx_strand_id
1 'polypeptide(L)' 'MEPKQDINNLKKIVRSKQKRLDSFRKWPISYISMEEWRMVGFCYLNNSDGVRCFTCDGVIHQWEPGDIPIEEHKRHFP' A
#
# COMPACT_ATOMS: atom_id res chain seq x y z
N MET A 1 -10.85 -8.41 19.09
CA MET A 1 -11.74 -7.72 18.13
C MET A 1 -10.95 -6.55 17.57
N GLU A 2 -10.46 -6.69 16.34
CA GLU A 2 -9.67 -5.63 15.69
C GLU A 2 -10.52 -4.36 15.51
N PRO A 3 -9.95 -3.16 15.72
CA PRO A 3 -10.68 -1.92 15.49
C PRO A 3 -10.94 -1.79 13.98
N LYS A 4 -12.23 -1.77 13.61
CA LYS A 4 -12.67 -1.44 12.25
C LYS A 4 -12.02 -0.12 11.87
N GLN A 5 -11.05 -0.18 10.97
CA GLN A 5 -10.32 1.01 10.53
C GLN A 5 -11.32 2.04 9.99
N ASP A 6 -11.26 3.26 10.52
CA ASP A 6 -12.12 4.36 10.09
C ASP A 6 -11.80 4.71 8.63
N ILE A 7 -12.71 4.31 7.74
CA ILE A 7 -12.63 4.50 6.29
C ILE A 7 -12.44 5.98 5.92
N ASN A 8 -12.96 6.92 6.73
CA ASN A 8 -12.80 8.35 6.50
C ASN A 8 -11.37 8.81 6.81
N ASN A 9 -10.73 8.22 7.81
CA ASN A 9 -9.32 8.49 8.11
C ASN A 9 -8.39 7.89 7.05
N LEU A 10 -8.70 6.67 6.56
CA LEU A 10 -8.00 6.06 5.42
C LEU A 10 -8.06 6.95 4.18
N LYS A 11 -9.24 7.46 3.80
CA LYS A 11 -9.39 8.40 2.66
C LYS A 11 -8.54 9.66 2.81
N LYS A 12 -8.40 10.18 4.04
CA LYS A 12 -7.57 11.36 4.33
C LYS A 12 -6.07 11.06 4.28
N ILE A 13 -5.65 9.87 4.71
CA ILE A 13 -4.26 9.38 4.63
C ILE A 13 -3.88 9.14 3.16
N VAL A 14 -4.72 8.43 2.42
CA VAL A 14 -4.53 8.04 1.04
C VAL A 14 -4.34 9.25 0.10
N ARG A 15 -4.99 10.39 0.36
CA ARG A 15 -4.84 11.60 -0.46
C ARG A 15 -3.54 12.38 -0.26
N SER A 16 -2.84 12.20 0.87
CA SER A 16 -1.59 12.92 1.16
C SER A 16 -0.38 12.05 0.85
N LYS A 17 0.49 12.50 -0.06
CA LYS A 17 1.75 11.81 -0.39
C LYS A 17 2.56 11.52 0.88
N GLN A 18 2.73 12.50 1.76
CA GLN A 18 3.49 12.33 3.00
C GLN A 18 2.86 11.29 3.93
N LYS A 19 1.53 11.29 4.10
CA LYS A 19 0.86 10.30 4.96
C LYS A 19 0.88 8.89 4.40
N ARG A 20 0.79 8.75 3.07
CA ARG A 20 1.01 7.46 2.40
C ARG A 20 2.40 6.92 2.70
N LEU A 21 3.43 7.76 2.63
CA LEU A 21 4.80 7.38 2.99
C LEU A 21 4.91 6.97 4.46
N ASP A 22 4.34 7.76 5.36
CA ASP A 22 4.35 7.47 6.79
C ASP A 22 3.65 6.16 7.14
N SER A 23 2.71 5.69 6.30
CA SER A 23 2.04 4.39 6.51
C SER A 23 3.03 3.23 6.45
N PHE A 24 4.10 3.31 5.64
CA PHE A 24 5.09 2.23 5.48
C PHE A 24 6.12 2.14 6.62
N ARG A 25 6.03 2.96 7.68
CA ARG A 25 6.98 2.91 8.81
C ARG A 25 7.06 1.55 9.51
N LYS A 26 6.02 0.73 9.43
CA LYS A 26 5.93 -0.62 10.00
C LYS A 26 5.83 -1.71 8.94
N TRP A 27 6.30 -1.43 7.73
CA TRP A 27 6.25 -2.36 6.62
C TRP A 27 7.07 -3.63 6.94
N PRO A 28 6.49 -4.84 6.85
CA PRO A 28 7.14 -6.05 7.36
C PRO A 28 8.10 -6.72 6.37
N ILE A 29 8.10 -6.31 5.10
CA ILE A 29 8.85 -6.97 4.02
C ILE A 29 10.08 -6.13 3.63
N SER A 30 11.24 -6.77 3.56
CA SER A 30 12.51 -6.11 3.23
C SER A 30 12.92 -6.20 1.74
N TYR A 31 12.35 -7.14 0.98
CA TYR A 31 12.75 -7.40 -0.41
C TYR A 31 12.08 -6.49 -1.44
N ILE A 32 11.08 -5.70 -1.06
CA ILE A 32 10.55 -4.60 -1.87
C ILE A 32 10.97 -3.29 -1.21
N SER A 33 11.68 -2.45 -1.97
CA SER A 33 12.26 -1.24 -1.42
C SER A 33 11.16 -0.23 -1.07
N MET A 34 11.44 0.59 -0.04
CA MET A 34 10.56 1.71 0.29
C MET A 34 10.34 2.64 -0.90
N GLU A 35 11.34 2.83 -1.76
CA GLU A 35 11.28 3.74 -2.92
C GLU A 35 10.28 3.26 -3.98
N GLU A 36 10.22 1.95 -4.25
CA GLU A 36 9.25 1.36 -5.18
C GLU A 36 7.81 1.59 -4.72
N TRP A 37 7.54 1.51 -3.42
CA TRP A 37 6.21 1.85 -2.87
C TRP A 37 5.83 3.31 -3.08
N ARG A 38 6.79 4.23 -3.00
CA ARG A 38 6.54 5.68 -3.13
C ARG A 38 6.11 6.06 -4.53
N MET A 39 6.64 5.35 -5.53
CA MET A 39 6.41 5.65 -6.94
C MET A 39 4.98 5.28 -7.39
N VAL A 40 4.36 4.27 -6.77
CA VAL A 40 3.11 3.68 -7.27
C VAL A 40 1.85 4.25 -6.58
N GLY A 41 2.02 5.16 -5.61
CA GLY A 41 0.88 5.78 -4.94
C GLY A 41 0.12 4.84 -3.98
N PHE A 42 0.79 3.79 -3.50
CA PHE A 42 0.21 2.88 -2.52
C PHE A 42 0.16 3.48 -1.11
N CYS A 43 -0.76 2.96 -0.31
CA CYS A 43 -0.84 3.15 1.14
C CYS A 43 -0.82 1.77 1.81
N TYR A 44 0.05 1.56 2.79
CA TYR A 44 0.06 0.35 3.59
C TYR A 44 -1.20 0.29 4.48
N LEU A 45 -1.83 -0.89 4.53
CA LEU A 45 -3.06 -1.11 5.30
C LEU A 45 -2.80 -1.45 6.77
N ASN A 46 -1.53 -1.60 7.18
CA ASN A 46 -1.16 -2.03 8.52
C ASN A 46 -1.77 -3.39 8.89
N ASN A 47 -1.99 -4.25 7.89
CA ASN A 47 -2.44 -5.63 8.02
C ASN A 47 -1.62 -6.50 7.05
N SER A 48 -0.83 -7.43 7.59
CA SER A 48 0.10 -8.28 6.82
C SER A 48 0.98 -7.42 5.91
N ASP A 49 0.95 -7.66 4.61
CA ASP A 49 1.66 -6.97 3.55
C ASP A 49 0.67 -6.29 2.57
N GLY A 50 -0.57 -6.04 3.02
CA GLY A 50 -1.59 -5.46 2.17
C GLY A 50 -1.36 -3.97 1.92
N VAL A 51 -1.36 -3.56 0.64
CA VAL A 51 -1.34 -2.16 0.22
C VAL A 51 -2.60 -1.82 -0.57
N ARG A 52 -3.03 -0.56 -0.53
CA ARG A 52 -4.15 -0.02 -1.30
C ARG A 52 -3.70 1.10 -2.24
N CYS A 53 -4.09 1.04 -3.50
CA CYS A 53 -3.86 2.10 -4.48
C CYS A 53 -4.73 3.32 -4.18
N PHE A 54 -4.14 4.52 -4.20
CA PHE A 54 -4.89 5.75 -3.96
C PHE A 54 -5.82 6.16 -5.10
N THR A 55 -5.60 5.63 -6.31
CA THR A 55 -6.31 6.03 -7.53
C THR A 55 -7.50 5.12 -7.81
N CYS A 56 -7.29 3.80 -7.80
CA CYS A 56 -8.33 2.83 -8.15
C CYS A 56 -8.92 2.07 -6.96
N ASP A 57 -8.45 2.34 -5.73
CA ASP A 57 -8.80 1.60 -4.50
C ASP A 57 -8.46 0.09 -4.53
N GLY A 58 -7.76 -0.39 -5.56
CA GLY A 58 -7.28 -1.77 -5.68
C GLY A 58 -6.34 -2.15 -4.54
N VAL A 59 -6.47 -3.39 -4.06
CA VAL A 59 -5.68 -3.93 -2.94
C VAL A 59 -4.82 -5.08 -3.44
N ILE A 60 -3.53 -5.05 -3.11
CA ILE A 60 -2.55 -6.10 -3.40
C ILE A 60 -1.91 -6.55 -2.08
N HIS A 61 -1.72 -7.84 -1.91
CA HIS A 61 -1.13 -8.50 -0.75
C HIS A 61 -0.49 -9.82 -1.21
N GLN A 62 0.17 -10.56 -0.31
CA GLN A 62 0.92 -11.78 -0.63
C GLN A 62 2.05 -11.50 -1.63
N TRP A 63 2.85 -10.49 -1.32
CA TRP A 63 4.02 -10.14 -2.10
C TRP A 63 5.05 -11.26 -2.04
N GLU A 64 5.74 -11.47 -3.14
CA GLU A 64 6.80 -12.47 -3.30
C GLU A 64 8.14 -11.80 -3.68
N PRO A 65 9.28 -12.44 -3.36
CA PRO A 65 10.57 -11.98 -3.84
C PRO A 65 10.61 -11.89 -5.37
N GLY A 66 10.89 -10.69 -5.88
CA GLY A 66 10.92 -10.41 -7.33
C GLY A 66 9.69 -9.68 -7.86
N ASP A 67 8.63 -9.54 -7.05
CA ASP A 67 7.47 -8.72 -7.43
C ASP A 67 7.85 -7.25 -7.59
N ILE A 68 7.36 -6.65 -8.68
CA ILE A 68 7.53 -5.23 -8.98
C ILE A 68 6.18 -4.52 -8.74
N PRO A 69 6.07 -3.61 -7.77
CA PRO A 69 4.77 -3.04 -7.36
C PRO A 69 3.93 -2.42 -8.48
N ILE A 70 4.58 -1.75 -9.44
CA ILE A 70 3.87 -1.12 -10.56
C ILE A 70 3.38 -2.14 -11.60
N GLU A 71 4.10 -3.24 -11.77
CA GLU A 71 3.74 -4.30 -12.72
C GLU A 71 2.58 -5.11 -12.17
N GLU A 72 2.65 -5.49 -10.89
CA GLU A 72 1.56 -6.15 -10.19
C GLU A 72 0.29 -5.29 -10.19
N HIS A 73 0.42 -3.98 -9.98
CA HIS A 73 -0.72 -3.07 -10.09
C HIS A 73 -1.38 -3.12 -11.47
N LYS A 74 -0.59 -3.00 -12.55
CA LYS A 74 -1.11 -3.04 -13.92
C LYS A 74 -1.71 -4.41 -14.26
N ARG A 75 -1.15 -5.49 -13.70
CA ARG A 75 -1.61 -6.86 -13.94
C ARG A 75 -2.98 -7.13 -13.33
N HIS A 76 -3.22 -6.67 -12.10
CA HIS A 76 -4.46 -6.94 -11.36
C HIS A 76 -5.52 -5.84 -11.51
N PHE A 77 -5.10 -4.60 -11.79
CA PHE A 77 -5.97 -3.41 -11.85
C PHE A 77 -5.61 -2.51 -13.05
N PRO A 78 -5.90 -2.96 -14.30
CA PRO A 78 -5.61 -2.20 -15.52
C PRO A 78 -6.46 -0.94 -15.69
#